data_AF-A0A0F9EAK6-F1
#
_entry.id   AF-A0A0F9EAK6-F1
#
_cell.length_a   1.000
_cell.length_b   1.000
_cell.length_c   1.000
_cell.angle_alpha   90.00
_cell.angle_beta   90.00
_cell.angle_gamma   90.00
#
_symmetry.space_group_name_H-M   'P 1'
#
loop_
_entity.id
_entity.type
_entity.pdbx_description
1 polymer ?
#
loop_
_entity_poly.entity_id
_entity_poly.type
_entity_poly.pdbx_seq_one_letter_code
_entity_poly.pdbx_strand_id
1 'polypeptide(L)'
;PSNLSVRDSTNNVETFLFASSVGGIMGTVTDDPLNIQTNNTSAIFIDASQNVGIGDATPTYKLDVTGLARFTGLVDASHFVATSTTATSTFTGIQWDYSTSTGQDLTLNRIGNSTFSTVQDLQNIFHSAGWTSGGTIADIGGAAISVAAGTGLIRTSNSATALVPYFDWVASTTIDIPADTIRYIGVEYNSGSPRAAIRTTYNWNLKTDFPLGNVVNEGGTIHLENTPQAVGDHAATMIERAFESLGKQRDNITGGLIIGETGSRNVTMSSGTLWERLSSFAISAIDTSGADTFDTYCGTTKNETATSTWDNLNYCNSGSLTALSNNRWAVLWFYIELDGGFIMQYGTAQYVSEASAEIEGTPSTVTNRVIAQSKLIGRFIFQESASTAESIETVFATTFAGAVVTDHGNLAGLSDDDHTQYVLADGTRALTANWDAGSFDITATRFVADDATATTSLQATSVTGAISILGEYFTNFTTYVRSLFTAGTGINISSGSISATLGTSIDAGEITAGAIDGDDINSNIAGSHLTLTSASPDT
;
A
#
# COMPACT_ATOMS: atom_id res chain seq x y z
N PRO A 1 50.66 81.09 -58.96
CA PRO A 1 50.09 80.59 -57.68
C PRO A 1 50.56 81.47 -56.52
N SER A 2 49.66 82.22 -55.91
CA SER A 2 49.93 82.96 -54.68
C SER A 2 50.06 81.97 -53.52
N ASN A 3 51.29 81.67 -53.13
CA ASN A 3 51.64 80.87 -51.97
C ASN A 3 52.02 81.81 -50.83
N LEU A 4 51.55 81.52 -49.62
CA LEU A 4 52.04 82.14 -48.39
C LEU A 4 52.91 81.11 -47.67
N SER A 5 54.20 81.39 -47.50
CA SER A 5 55.05 80.63 -46.58
C SER A 5 55.69 81.58 -45.58
N VAL A 6 55.81 81.11 -44.34
CA VAL A 6 56.45 81.83 -43.25
C VAL A 6 57.48 80.89 -42.66
N ARG A 7 58.75 81.32 -42.72
CA ARG A 7 59.89 80.56 -42.19
C ARG A 7 60.50 81.30 -41.01
N ASP A 8 60.60 80.63 -39.89
CA ASP A 8 61.48 81.01 -38.80
C ASP A 8 62.87 80.46 -39.11
N SER A 9 63.79 81.34 -39.51
CA SER A 9 65.17 80.95 -39.81
C SER A 9 66.00 80.59 -38.57
N THR A 10 65.53 80.94 -37.36
CA THR A 10 66.21 80.66 -36.09
C THR A 10 65.93 79.23 -35.63
N ASN A 11 64.65 78.83 -35.65
CA ASN A 11 64.23 77.49 -35.25
C ASN A 11 64.10 76.52 -36.45
N ASN A 12 64.34 77.02 -37.66
CA ASN A 12 64.27 76.29 -38.92
C ASN A 12 62.90 75.65 -39.18
N VAL A 13 61.82 76.28 -38.72
CA VAL A 13 60.43 75.84 -38.93
C VAL A 13 59.85 76.60 -40.11
N GLU A 14 59.23 75.90 -41.07
CA GLU A 14 58.53 76.53 -42.20
C GLU A 14 57.08 76.06 -42.28
N THR A 15 56.14 77.01 -42.19
CA THR A 15 54.71 76.78 -42.40
C THR A 15 54.28 77.32 -43.76
N PHE A 16 53.28 76.70 -44.37
CA PHE A 16 52.81 77.10 -45.69
C PHE A 16 51.30 77.02 -45.85
N LEU A 17 50.78 77.80 -46.81
CA LEU A 17 49.44 77.73 -47.38
C LEU A 17 49.54 77.94 -48.89
N PHE A 18 49.20 76.93 -49.68
CA PHE A 18 49.18 77.06 -51.15
C PHE A 18 48.05 76.25 -51.79
N ALA A 19 47.66 76.67 -52.99
CA ALA A 19 46.71 75.94 -53.83
C ALA A 19 47.44 75.32 -55.03
N SER A 20 47.10 74.07 -55.33
CA SER A 20 47.62 73.30 -56.48
C SER A 20 46.46 72.62 -57.21
N SER A 21 46.77 71.87 -58.28
CA SER A 21 45.78 71.03 -58.97
C SER A 21 45.21 69.89 -58.11
N VAL A 22 45.81 69.58 -56.96
CA VAL A 22 45.38 68.54 -56.02
C VAL A 22 44.48 69.11 -54.91
N GLY A 23 44.41 70.45 -54.75
CA GLY A 23 43.61 71.13 -53.73
C GLY A 23 44.37 72.23 -52.99
N GLY A 24 43.73 72.78 -51.94
CA GLY A 24 44.36 73.69 -50.99
C GLY A 24 45.08 72.91 -49.89
N ILE A 25 46.33 73.27 -49.61
CA ILE A 25 47.19 72.57 -48.67
C ILE A 25 47.73 73.57 -47.64
N MET A 26 47.67 73.18 -46.37
CA MET A 26 48.27 73.88 -45.22
C MET A 26 49.11 72.88 -44.44
N GLY A 27 50.30 73.27 -43.98
CA GLY A 27 51.16 72.37 -43.23
C GLY A 27 52.50 72.98 -42.82
N THR A 28 53.36 72.13 -42.25
CA THR A 28 54.78 72.35 -42.02
C THR A 28 55.59 71.58 -43.07
N VAL A 29 56.68 72.17 -43.58
CA VAL A 29 57.61 71.48 -44.50
C VAL A 29 58.71 70.73 -43.73
N THR A 30 58.86 71.06 -42.44
CA THR A 30 59.85 70.49 -41.52
C THR A 30 59.19 69.52 -40.54
N ASP A 31 59.99 68.78 -39.77
CA ASP A 31 59.55 67.75 -38.80
C ASP A 31 58.97 68.38 -37.51
N ASP A 32 58.08 69.36 -37.70
CA ASP A 32 57.47 70.18 -36.67
C ASP A 32 55.94 70.03 -36.72
N PRO A 33 55.26 70.15 -35.57
CA PRO A 33 53.81 70.03 -35.52
C PRO A 33 53.09 71.19 -36.21
N LEU A 34 51.91 70.92 -36.78
CA LEU A 34 50.97 71.95 -37.19
C LEU A 34 49.99 72.21 -36.03
N ASN A 35 49.91 73.46 -35.57
CA ASN A 35 49.07 73.83 -34.43
C ASN A 35 48.05 74.92 -34.80
N ILE A 36 46.77 74.60 -34.66
CA ILE A 36 45.66 75.53 -34.80
C ILE A 36 45.22 75.95 -33.40
N GLN A 37 45.51 77.21 -33.05
CA GLN A 37 45.29 77.73 -31.70
C GLN A 37 44.13 78.70 -31.62
N THR A 38 43.47 78.70 -30.46
CA THR A 38 42.61 79.80 -30.01
C THR A 38 43.01 80.17 -28.59
N ASN A 39 43.00 81.46 -28.25
CA ASN A 39 43.40 81.95 -26.92
C ASN A 39 44.79 81.42 -26.45
N ASN A 40 45.77 81.34 -27.35
CA ASN A 40 47.12 80.78 -27.10
C ASN A 40 47.13 79.32 -26.59
N THR A 41 46.08 78.54 -26.89
CA THR A 41 45.98 77.11 -26.57
C THR A 41 45.70 76.29 -27.83
N SER A 42 46.30 75.10 -27.93
CA SER A 42 46.08 74.18 -29.05
C SER A 42 44.64 73.70 -29.08
N ALA A 43 43.89 74.06 -30.12
CA ALA A 43 42.53 73.55 -30.35
C ALA A 43 42.58 72.28 -31.20
N ILE A 44 43.35 72.32 -32.30
CA ILE A 44 43.71 71.14 -33.10
C ILE A 44 45.23 71.12 -33.20
N PHE A 45 45.83 70.01 -32.80
CA PHE A 45 47.26 69.79 -32.84
C PHE A 45 47.55 68.59 -33.73
N ILE A 46 48.43 68.75 -34.71
CA ILE A 46 48.90 67.65 -35.54
C ILE A 46 50.39 67.50 -35.25
N ASP A 47 50.77 66.39 -34.61
CA ASP A 47 52.19 66.13 -34.32
C ASP A 47 52.97 65.78 -35.59
N ALA A 48 54.30 65.77 -35.49
CA ALA A 48 55.18 65.41 -36.60
C ALA A 48 54.99 63.94 -37.07
N SER A 49 54.40 63.07 -36.23
CA SER A 49 54.03 61.69 -36.56
C SER A 49 52.63 61.55 -37.20
N GLN A 50 51.98 62.68 -37.53
CA GLN A 50 50.66 62.77 -38.14
C GLN A 50 49.53 62.21 -37.26
N ASN A 51 49.63 62.38 -35.94
CA ASN A 51 48.52 62.15 -35.01
C ASN A 51 47.77 63.47 -34.77
N VAL A 52 46.45 63.40 -34.76
CA VAL A 52 45.58 64.56 -34.58
C VAL A 52 45.03 64.58 -33.15
N GLY A 53 45.38 65.61 -32.39
CA GLY A 53 44.80 65.93 -31.09
C GLY A 53 43.72 67.01 -31.21
N ILE A 54 42.55 66.80 -30.61
CA ILE A 54 41.50 67.82 -30.45
C ILE A 54 41.37 68.13 -28.96
N GLY A 55 41.73 69.35 -28.56
CA GLY A 55 41.88 69.72 -27.14
C GLY A 55 43.03 68.99 -26.42
N ASP A 56 43.84 68.24 -27.17
CA ASP A 56 45.00 67.49 -26.71
C ASP A 56 46.23 67.93 -27.52
N ALA A 57 47.30 68.34 -26.84
CA ALA A 57 48.56 68.75 -27.47
C ALA A 57 49.59 67.62 -27.51
N THR A 58 49.28 66.46 -26.96
CA THR A 58 50.15 65.29 -26.86
C THR A 58 49.40 64.02 -27.28
N PRO A 59 48.83 63.97 -28.50
CA PRO A 59 48.00 62.84 -28.93
C PRO A 59 48.80 61.54 -28.88
N THR A 60 48.24 60.51 -28.25
CA THR A 60 48.85 59.18 -28.15
C THR A 60 48.31 58.20 -29.19
N TYR A 61 47.21 58.57 -29.86
CA TYR A 61 46.55 57.82 -30.93
C TYR A 61 46.41 58.68 -32.19
N LYS A 62 46.12 58.04 -33.33
CA LYS A 62 45.94 58.72 -34.63
C LYS A 62 44.92 59.86 -34.58
N LEU A 63 43.87 59.68 -33.79
CA LEU A 63 42.96 60.73 -33.38
C LEU A 63 42.80 60.62 -31.86
N ASP A 64 43.19 61.65 -31.13
CA ASP A 64 43.06 61.74 -29.68
C ASP A 64 42.20 62.97 -29.34
N VAL A 65 41.23 62.81 -28.45
CA VAL A 65 40.27 63.87 -28.11
C VAL A 65 40.16 63.99 -26.61
N THR A 66 40.66 65.10 -26.06
CA THR A 66 40.45 65.43 -24.65
C THR A 66 39.12 66.17 -24.51
N GLY A 67 38.07 65.46 -24.08
CA GLY A 67 36.75 66.03 -23.84
C GLY A 67 35.60 65.16 -24.35
N LEU A 68 34.41 65.76 -24.50
CA LEU A 68 33.23 65.08 -25.03
C LEU A 68 33.21 65.15 -26.56
N ALA A 69 33.17 63.99 -27.23
CA ALA A 69 32.92 63.89 -28.67
C ALA A 69 31.45 63.56 -28.94
N ARG A 70 30.85 64.19 -29.96
CA ARG A 70 29.48 63.89 -30.43
C ARG A 70 29.50 63.48 -31.90
N PHE A 71 29.13 62.23 -32.16
CA PHE A 71 28.88 61.72 -33.51
C PHE A 71 27.36 61.62 -33.73
N THR A 72 26.85 62.19 -34.82
CA THR A 72 25.41 62.16 -35.16
C THR A 72 25.04 61.04 -36.12
N GLY A 73 26.02 60.20 -36.49
CA GLY A 73 25.86 59.01 -37.33
C GLY A 73 26.55 57.79 -36.70
N LEU A 74 26.73 56.73 -37.50
CA LEU A 74 27.40 55.51 -37.06
C LEU A 74 28.91 55.75 -36.90
N VAL A 75 29.49 55.18 -35.84
CA VAL A 75 30.93 55.01 -35.68
C VAL A 75 31.26 53.58 -36.10
N ASP A 76 31.92 53.42 -37.25
CA ASP A 76 32.38 52.12 -37.74
C ASP A 76 33.80 51.85 -37.22
N ALA A 77 33.92 50.95 -36.24
CA ALA A 77 35.17 50.60 -35.62
C ALA A 77 35.18 49.10 -35.27
N SER A 78 36.27 48.41 -35.61
CA SER A 78 36.48 47.01 -35.24
C SER A 78 36.66 46.82 -33.72
N HIS A 79 37.09 47.88 -33.02
CA HIS A 79 37.28 47.92 -31.58
C HIS A 79 36.72 49.23 -31.03
N PHE A 80 35.69 49.14 -30.19
CA PHE A 80 35.15 50.28 -29.44
C PHE A 80 35.24 49.99 -27.95
N VAL A 81 36.12 50.68 -27.23
CA VAL A 81 36.37 50.47 -25.80
C VAL A 81 35.84 51.67 -25.01
N ALA A 82 34.78 51.46 -24.23
CA ALA A 82 34.26 52.46 -23.30
C ALA A 82 34.82 52.19 -21.88
N THR A 83 35.78 53.01 -21.44
CA THR A 83 36.49 52.82 -20.15
C THR A 83 35.96 53.67 -19.00
N SER A 84 34.99 54.56 -19.24
CA SER A 84 34.48 55.43 -18.18
C SER A 84 33.64 54.66 -17.17
N THR A 85 34.07 54.68 -15.91
CA THR A 85 33.36 54.09 -14.77
C THR A 85 32.29 55.02 -14.16
N THR A 86 32.18 56.26 -14.66
CA THR A 86 31.30 57.30 -14.09
C THR A 86 30.20 57.77 -15.04
N ALA A 87 30.24 57.39 -16.32
CA ALA A 87 29.20 57.70 -17.30
C ALA A 87 28.54 56.40 -17.80
N THR A 88 27.21 56.34 -17.73
CA THR A 88 26.44 55.24 -18.33
C THR A 88 26.63 55.22 -19.83
N SER A 89 27.34 54.21 -20.36
CA SER A 89 27.42 53.96 -21.79
C SER A 89 26.16 53.18 -22.21
N THR A 90 25.18 53.88 -22.79
CA THR A 90 23.96 53.23 -23.31
C THR A 90 24.18 52.82 -24.76
N PHE A 91 24.52 51.55 -24.99
CA PHE A 91 24.46 50.95 -26.32
C PHE A 91 23.05 50.42 -26.56
N THR A 92 22.30 51.07 -27.45
CA THR A 92 20.97 50.58 -27.83
C THR A 92 21.14 49.57 -28.96
N GLY A 93 20.68 48.34 -28.78
CA GLY A 93 20.73 47.30 -29.82
C GLY A 93 22.07 46.58 -29.93
N ILE A 94 22.72 46.26 -28.80
CA ILE A 94 23.84 45.31 -28.84
C ILE A 94 23.29 43.95 -29.30
N GLN A 95 23.59 43.56 -30.54
CA GLN A 95 23.52 42.15 -30.92
C GLN A 95 24.76 41.48 -30.32
N TRP A 96 24.61 40.97 -29.10
CA TRP A 96 25.65 40.20 -28.43
C TRP A 96 25.78 38.85 -29.12
N ASP A 97 26.65 38.72 -30.12
CA ASP A 97 26.92 37.41 -30.75
C ASP A 97 27.70 36.45 -29.82
N TYR A 98 28.24 36.93 -28.68
CA TYR A 98 28.84 36.06 -27.66
C TYR A 98 28.90 36.72 -26.26
N SER A 99 27.77 36.72 -25.55
CA SER A 99 27.76 36.96 -24.09
C SER A 99 27.76 35.60 -23.39
N THR A 100 28.90 35.13 -22.87
CA THR A 100 28.94 34.04 -21.90
C THR A 100 28.52 34.56 -20.52
N SER A 101 27.27 34.99 -20.39
CA SER A 101 26.67 35.32 -19.10
C SER A 101 26.40 34.05 -18.32
N THR A 102 26.73 34.01 -17.03
CA THR A 102 26.44 32.85 -16.19
C THR A 102 24.95 32.80 -15.86
N GLY A 103 24.45 31.66 -15.39
CA GLY A 103 23.09 31.56 -14.86
C GLY A 103 22.80 32.52 -13.70
N GLN A 104 23.84 33.03 -13.00
CA GLN A 104 23.70 34.03 -11.94
C GLN A 104 23.43 35.45 -12.48
N ASP A 105 23.85 35.73 -13.71
CA ASP A 105 23.66 37.05 -14.33
C ASP A 105 22.30 37.15 -15.06
N LEU A 106 21.72 36.00 -15.41
CA LEU A 106 20.44 35.92 -16.11
C LEU A 106 19.28 35.89 -15.11
N THR A 107 18.55 37.01 -15.02
CA THR A 107 17.38 37.11 -14.13
C THR A 107 16.10 36.61 -14.79
N LEU A 108 15.27 35.91 -14.02
CA LEU A 108 13.90 35.55 -14.37
C LEU A 108 12.93 36.68 -14.03
N ASN A 109 11.73 36.65 -14.62
CA ASN A 109 10.65 37.57 -14.24
C ASN A 109 10.33 37.41 -12.76
N ARG A 110 10.27 38.53 -12.02
CA ARG A 110 10.13 38.52 -10.56
C ARG A 110 9.32 39.70 -10.07
N ILE A 111 8.64 39.49 -8.94
CA ILE A 111 8.15 40.60 -8.12
C ILE A 111 9.37 41.24 -7.44
N GLY A 112 9.40 42.57 -7.35
CA GLY A 112 10.55 43.33 -6.86
C GLY A 112 11.12 42.80 -5.54
N ASN A 113 12.45 42.76 -5.42
CA ASN A 113 13.22 42.29 -4.25
C ASN A 113 13.04 40.81 -3.86
N SER A 114 12.57 39.93 -4.76
CA SER A 114 12.59 38.48 -4.50
C SER A 114 13.99 37.97 -4.17
N THR A 115 14.10 37.13 -3.13
CA THR A 115 15.35 36.47 -2.69
C THR A 115 16.02 35.66 -3.81
N PHE A 116 15.20 34.94 -4.57
CA PHE A 116 15.63 34.13 -5.71
C PHE A 116 15.16 34.80 -6.98
N SER A 117 16.06 34.95 -7.95
CA SER A 117 15.76 35.75 -9.12
C SER A 117 16.50 35.37 -10.38
N THR A 118 17.42 34.42 -10.31
CA THR A 118 18.32 34.08 -11.42
C THR A 118 18.03 32.68 -11.97
N VAL A 119 18.52 32.38 -13.16
CA VAL A 119 18.49 31.02 -13.72
C VAL A 119 19.28 30.06 -12.82
N GLN A 120 20.35 30.52 -12.19
CA GLN A 120 21.06 29.71 -11.20
C GLN A 120 20.22 29.42 -9.95
N ASP A 121 19.39 30.36 -9.52
CA ASP A 121 18.48 30.11 -8.39
C ASP A 121 17.43 29.06 -8.74
N LEU A 122 16.89 29.08 -9.97
CA LEU A 122 15.99 28.03 -10.46
C LEU A 122 16.64 26.64 -10.32
N GLN A 123 17.90 26.52 -10.77
CA GLN A 123 18.69 25.29 -10.64
C GLN A 123 18.86 24.89 -9.16
N ASN A 124 19.18 25.84 -8.28
CA ASN A 124 19.46 25.55 -6.87
C ASN A 124 18.21 25.09 -6.09
N ILE A 125 17.04 25.59 -6.47
CA ILE A 125 15.77 25.36 -5.75
C ILE A 125 15.08 24.09 -6.21
N PHE A 126 14.92 23.92 -7.54
CA PHE A 126 14.08 22.84 -8.06
C PHE A 126 14.86 21.55 -8.31
N HIS A 127 16.17 21.61 -8.52
CA HIS A 127 16.97 20.42 -8.75
C HIS A 127 17.66 19.92 -7.48
N SER A 128 17.91 18.62 -7.48
CA SER A 128 18.56 17.89 -6.38
C SER A 128 19.95 17.44 -6.77
N ALA A 129 20.77 17.12 -5.77
CA ALA A 129 22.01 16.41 -6.01
C ALA A 129 21.69 14.98 -6.46
N GLY A 130 22.50 14.44 -7.36
CA GLY A 130 22.33 13.10 -7.87
C GLY A 130 23.08 12.83 -9.16
N TRP A 131 22.83 11.64 -9.69
CA TRP A 131 23.43 11.07 -10.87
C TRP A 131 22.72 11.49 -12.16
N THR A 132 23.50 11.71 -13.23
CA THR A 132 22.98 11.93 -14.59
C THR A 132 23.45 10.87 -15.59
N SER A 133 24.71 10.44 -15.56
CA SER A 133 25.20 9.39 -16.46
C SER A 133 26.51 8.76 -15.95
N GLY A 134 26.86 7.57 -16.46
CA GLY A 134 28.12 6.88 -16.13
C GLY A 134 28.12 6.28 -14.73
N GLY A 135 29.28 6.18 -14.07
CA GLY A 135 29.34 5.76 -12.66
C GLY A 135 29.02 4.29 -12.37
N THR A 136 28.92 3.43 -13.38
CA THR A 136 28.58 2.03 -13.22
C THR A 136 29.55 1.33 -12.27
N ILE A 137 29.01 0.59 -11.31
CA ILE A 137 29.76 -0.29 -10.42
C ILE A 137 29.90 -1.64 -11.12
N ALA A 138 31.14 -2.10 -11.28
CA ALA A 138 31.46 -3.37 -11.93
C ALA A 138 32.31 -4.24 -11.00
N ASP A 139 31.97 -5.53 -10.93
CA ASP A 139 32.85 -6.56 -10.36
C ASP A 139 34.04 -6.77 -11.30
N ILE A 140 35.26 -6.72 -10.74
CA ILE A 140 36.51 -6.91 -11.48
C ILE A 140 37.22 -8.22 -11.08
N GLY A 141 36.55 -9.06 -10.30
CA GLY A 141 37.06 -10.32 -9.79
C GLY A 141 37.91 -10.16 -8.54
N GLY A 142 38.15 -11.27 -7.84
CA GLY A 142 39.00 -11.30 -6.65
C GLY A 142 38.42 -10.56 -5.44
N ALA A 143 37.09 -10.53 -5.30
CA ALA A 143 36.37 -9.79 -4.26
C ALA A 143 36.59 -8.26 -4.32
N ALA A 144 36.74 -7.72 -5.53
CA ALA A 144 36.97 -6.30 -5.76
C ALA A 144 36.03 -5.72 -6.82
N ILE A 145 35.79 -4.41 -6.73
CA ILE A 145 34.97 -3.65 -7.68
C ILE A 145 35.75 -2.48 -8.28
N SER A 146 35.17 -1.90 -9.33
CA SER A 146 35.53 -0.58 -9.86
C SER A 146 34.28 0.28 -10.08
N VAL A 147 34.43 1.59 -9.99
CA VAL A 147 33.39 2.59 -10.30
C VAL A 147 33.84 3.35 -11.53
N ALA A 148 33.05 3.33 -12.60
CA ALA A 148 33.36 4.07 -13.81
C ALA A 148 33.31 5.60 -13.61
N ALA A 149 33.94 6.34 -14.52
CA ALA A 149 33.74 7.79 -14.59
C ALA A 149 32.26 8.12 -14.85
N GLY A 150 31.81 9.27 -14.37
CA GLY A 150 30.41 9.67 -14.52
C GLY A 150 30.18 11.15 -14.25
N THR A 151 28.93 11.54 -14.38
CA THR A 151 28.49 12.93 -14.34
C THR A 151 27.27 13.08 -13.44
N GLY A 152 27.13 14.24 -12.81
CA GLY A 152 26.02 14.50 -11.91
C GLY A 152 25.92 15.94 -11.44
N LEU A 153 25.03 16.13 -10.47
CA LEU A 153 24.81 17.39 -9.78
C LEU A 153 25.06 17.20 -8.30
N ILE A 154 25.69 18.17 -7.64
CA ILE A 154 26.00 18.05 -6.21
C ILE A 154 25.92 19.40 -5.53
N ARG A 155 25.47 19.45 -4.27
CA ARG A 155 25.44 20.70 -3.52
C ARG A 155 26.80 20.98 -2.91
N THR A 156 27.19 22.25 -2.95
CA THR A 156 28.42 22.76 -2.32
C THR A 156 28.38 22.76 -0.79
N SER A 157 27.18 22.70 -0.18
CA SER A 157 26.98 22.55 1.26
C SER A 157 25.68 21.81 1.58
N ASN A 158 25.52 21.34 2.83
CA ASN A 158 24.34 20.61 3.29
C ASN A 158 23.13 21.55 3.56
N SER A 159 22.75 22.34 2.56
CA SER A 159 21.59 23.24 2.58
C SER A 159 20.74 23.02 1.33
N ALA A 160 19.42 23.06 1.47
CA ALA A 160 18.48 22.89 0.36
C ALA A 160 18.51 24.04 -0.66
N THR A 161 19.15 25.16 -0.32
CA THR A 161 19.29 26.34 -1.21
C THR A 161 20.73 26.57 -1.65
N ALA A 162 21.66 25.69 -1.29
CA ALA A 162 23.06 25.80 -1.70
C ALA A 162 23.21 25.65 -3.21
N LEU A 163 24.29 26.21 -3.76
CA LEU A 163 24.65 26.09 -5.17
C LEU A 163 24.73 24.62 -5.59
N VAL A 164 24.09 24.28 -6.71
CA VAL A 164 24.09 22.95 -7.35
C VAL A 164 24.83 23.00 -8.69
N PRO A 165 26.18 22.89 -8.70
CA PRO A 165 26.94 22.73 -9.94
C PRO A 165 26.75 21.35 -10.58
N TYR A 166 26.89 21.32 -11.90
CA TYR A 166 27.27 20.13 -12.63
C TYR A 166 28.73 19.78 -12.31
N PHE A 167 29.03 18.49 -12.29
CA PHE A 167 30.40 18.02 -12.10
C PHE A 167 30.57 16.63 -12.73
N ASP A 168 31.84 16.31 -12.99
CA ASP A 168 32.26 14.99 -13.42
C ASP A 168 33.15 14.37 -12.34
N TRP A 169 33.06 13.06 -12.13
CA TRP A 169 34.03 12.30 -11.34
C TRP A 169 34.79 11.34 -12.23
N VAL A 170 36.06 11.13 -11.88
CA VAL A 170 36.94 10.17 -12.54
C VAL A 170 36.62 8.74 -12.09
N ALA A 171 37.01 7.76 -12.91
CA ALA A 171 36.91 6.35 -12.54
C ALA A 171 37.73 6.06 -11.27
N SER A 172 37.21 5.17 -10.42
CA SER A 172 37.94 4.72 -9.24
C SER A 172 39.08 3.78 -9.63
N THR A 173 40.07 3.67 -8.75
CA THR A 173 40.96 2.51 -8.73
C THR A 173 40.22 1.26 -8.27
N THR A 174 40.89 0.10 -8.26
CA THR A 174 40.41 -1.13 -7.62
C THR A 174 40.00 -0.87 -6.17
N ILE A 175 38.83 -1.38 -5.79
CA ILE A 175 38.27 -1.28 -4.44
C ILE A 175 38.02 -2.69 -3.94
N ASP A 176 38.77 -3.09 -2.91
CA ASP A 176 38.57 -4.38 -2.27
C ASP A 176 37.33 -4.35 -1.34
N ILE A 177 36.48 -5.37 -1.45
CA ILE A 177 35.30 -5.55 -0.62
C ILE A 177 35.58 -6.71 0.33
N PRO A 178 35.74 -6.46 1.64
CA PRO A 178 35.98 -7.53 2.61
C PRO A 178 34.86 -8.57 2.60
N ALA A 179 35.24 -9.84 2.80
CA ALA A 179 34.30 -10.96 2.87
C ALA A 179 33.26 -10.75 3.97
N ASP A 180 32.04 -11.18 3.68
CA ASP A 180 30.86 -11.12 4.56
C ASP A 180 30.54 -9.70 5.01
N THR A 181 30.69 -8.74 4.10
CA THR A 181 30.37 -7.33 4.37
C THR A 181 29.56 -6.66 3.27
N ILE A 182 28.87 -5.59 3.67
CA ILE A 182 28.15 -4.69 2.77
C ILE A 182 28.94 -3.39 2.63
N ARG A 183 28.97 -2.83 1.43
CA ARG A 183 29.51 -1.51 1.12
C ARG A 183 28.49 -0.70 0.32
N TYR A 184 28.34 0.56 0.71
CA TYR A 184 27.51 1.52 -0.01
C TYR A 184 28.42 2.42 -0.84
N ILE A 185 28.15 2.47 -2.13
CA ILE A 185 28.95 3.21 -3.10
C ILE A 185 28.17 4.44 -3.53
N GLY A 186 28.84 5.59 -3.57
CA GLY A 186 28.22 6.85 -3.94
C GLY A 186 29.25 7.87 -4.36
N VAL A 187 28.81 9.13 -4.50
CA VAL A 187 29.68 10.25 -4.85
C VAL A 187 29.58 11.30 -3.75
N GLU A 188 30.72 11.89 -3.36
CA GLU A 188 30.80 12.95 -2.36
C GLU A 188 31.48 14.20 -2.95
N TYR A 189 31.12 15.38 -2.43
CA TYR A 189 31.65 16.67 -2.95
C TYR A 189 33.16 16.86 -2.73
N ASN A 190 33.72 16.28 -1.67
CA ASN A 190 35.15 16.29 -1.34
C ASN A 190 35.80 17.68 -1.53
N SER A 191 35.26 18.68 -0.84
CA SER A 191 35.80 20.06 -0.79
C SER A 191 36.02 20.71 -2.17
N GLY A 192 35.13 20.46 -3.13
CA GLY A 192 35.21 21.04 -4.47
C GLY A 192 35.88 20.13 -5.51
N SER A 193 36.24 18.90 -5.15
CA SER A 193 36.75 17.89 -6.07
C SER A 193 35.97 16.59 -5.91
N PRO A 194 34.74 16.51 -6.44
CA PRO A 194 33.88 15.37 -6.20
C PRO A 194 34.47 14.05 -6.68
N ARG A 195 34.18 12.97 -5.96
CA ARG A 195 34.76 11.64 -6.21
C ARG A 195 33.84 10.51 -5.77
N ALA A 196 34.06 9.31 -6.30
CA ALA A 196 33.46 8.10 -5.78
C ALA A 196 33.91 7.85 -4.33
N ALA A 197 32.97 7.47 -3.47
CA ALA A 197 33.17 7.19 -2.05
C ALA A 197 32.51 5.87 -1.66
N ILE A 198 33.12 5.19 -0.69
CA ILE A 198 32.68 3.89 -0.17
C ILE A 198 32.41 4.04 1.32
N ARG A 199 31.26 3.54 1.77
CA ARG A 199 30.85 3.63 3.17
C ARG A 199 30.39 2.26 3.69
N THR A 200 30.55 2.04 4.98
CA THR A 200 30.06 0.83 5.68
C THR A 200 28.61 0.96 6.15
N THR A 201 28.07 2.17 6.14
CA THR A 201 26.69 2.47 6.53
C THR A 201 26.05 3.35 5.47
N TYR A 202 24.74 3.20 5.29
CA TYR A 202 23.96 4.06 4.42
C TYR A 202 23.66 5.38 5.15
N ASN A 203 24.46 6.42 4.91
CA ASN A 203 24.34 7.72 5.57
C ASN A 203 24.48 8.90 4.58
N TRP A 204 24.03 8.70 3.35
CA TRP A 204 24.00 9.76 2.33
C TRP A 204 22.99 10.84 2.73
N ASN A 205 23.38 12.11 2.67
CA ASN A 205 22.54 13.25 3.00
C ASN A 205 21.76 13.80 1.80
N LEU A 206 22.01 13.26 0.60
CA LEU A 206 21.33 13.58 -0.66
C LEU A 206 21.51 15.05 -1.09
N LYS A 207 22.54 15.71 -0.57
CA LYS A 207 22.93 17.10 -0.86
C LYS A 207 24.39 17.19 -1.26
N THR A 208 25.30 17.04 -0.31
CA THR A 208 26.75 17.07 -0.57
C THR A 208 27.30 15.71 -0.95
N ASP A 209 26.45 14.69 -0.96
CA ASP A 209 26.75 13.34 -1.37
C ASP A 209 25.45 12.61 -1.77
N PHE A 210 25.58 11.54 -2.57
CA PHE A 210 24.45 10.72 -3.03
C PHE A 210 24.89 9.29 -3.38
N PRO A 211 23.99 8.29 -3.28
CA PRO A 211 24.30 6.90 -3.61
C PRO A 211 24.32 6.62 -5.12
N LEU A 212 25.19 5.69 -5.53
CA LEU A 212 25.21 5.03 -6.84
C LEU A 212 24.70 3.58 -6.76
N GLY A 213 24.83 2.94 -5.60
CA GLY A 213 24.46 1.55 -5.42
C GLY A 213 25.02 0.94 -4.14
N ASN A 214 24.86 -0.38 -4.01
CA ASN A 214 25.45 -1.16 -2.93
C ASN A 214 26.11 -2.43 -3.47
N VAL A 215 27.03 -2.97 -2.66
CA VAL A 215 27.76 -4.19 -2.96
C VAL A 215 27.80 -5.05 -1.71
N VAL A 216 27.47 -6.33 -1.86
CA VAL A 216 27.59 -7.35 -0.81
C VAL A 216 28.63 -8.37 -1.26
N ASN A 217 29.57 -8.69 -0.39
CA ASN A 217 30.48 -9.82 -0.60
C ASN A 217 30.05 -10.96 0.33
N GLU A 218 29.53 -12.05 -0.23
CA GLU A 218 29.15 -13.27 0.51
C GLU A 218 30.15 -14.38 0.20
N GLY A 219 30.97 -14.77 1.19
CA GLY A 219 31.94 -15.85 1.03
C GLY A 219 32.94 -15.68 -0.13
N GLY A 220 33.19 -14.46 -0.59
CA GLY A 220 34.06 -14.14 -1.74
C GLY A 220 33.32 -13.85 -3.06
N THR A 221 32.00 -14.02 -3.10
CA THR A 221 31.15 -13.72 -4.26
C THR A 221 30.59 -12.31 -4.16
N ILE A 222 30.75 -11.51 -5.21
CA ILE A 222 30.24 -10.13 -5.27
C ILE A 222 28.81 -10.12 -5.80
N HIS A 223 27.90 -9.54 -5.02
CA HIS A 223 26.55 -9.17 -5.42
C HIS A 223 26.48 -7.64 -5.52
N LEU A 224 26.06 -7.13 -6.67
CA LEU A 224 26.01 -5.69 -6.94
C LEU A 224 24.60 -5.22 -7.28
N GLU A 225 24.26 -4.04 -6.78
CA GLU A 225 23.05 -3.31 -7.17
C GLU A 225 23.46 -1.93 -7.67
N ASN A 226 23.24 -1.67 -8.96
CA ASN A 226 23.42 -0.34 -9.56
C ASN A 226 22.09 0.41 -9.48
N THR A 227 21.89 1.15 -8.38
CA THR A 227 20.66 1.89 -8.07
C THR A 227 20.98 3.36 -7.77
N PRO A 228 21.45 4.12 -8.77
CA PRO A 228 21.87 5.50 -8.54
C PRO A 228 20.69 6.41 -8.20
N GLN A 229 20.94 7.45 -7.41
CA GLN A 229 19.99 8.54 -7.20
C GLN A 229 19.87 9.39 -8.48
N ALA A 230 19.09 8.90 -9.45
CA ALA A 230 18.90 9.56 -10.72
C ALA A 230 18.16 10.90 -10.56
N VAL A 231 18.77 11.97 -11.08
CA VAL A 231 18.16 13.31 -11.18
C VAL A 231 18.10 13.81 -12.62
N GLY A 232 18.87 13.21 -13.52
CA GLY A 232 18.72 13.37 -14.96
C GLY A 232 17.38 12.83 -15.43
N ASP A 233 16.66 13.61 -16.25
CA ASP A 233 15.34 13.28 -16.79
C ASP A 233 14.32 12.79 -15.74
N HIS A 234 14.41 13.33 -14.52
CA HIS A 234 13.58 12.88 -13.39
C HIS A 234 12.07 13.08 -13.66
N ALA A 235 11.68 14.10 -14.43
CA ALA A 235 10.28 14.33 -14.76
C ALA A 235 9.69 13.17 -15.59
N ALA A 236 10.38 12.73 -16.65
CA ALA A 236 9.91 11.61 -17.46
C ALA A 236 9.90 10.30 -16.67
N THR A 237 10.98 10.02 -15.93
CA THR A 237 11.09 8.79 -15.12
C THR A 237 10.08 8.74 -13.97
N MET A 238 9.70 9.87 -13.37
CA MET A 238 8.61 9.93 -12.39
C MET A 238 7.25 9.60 -13.02
N ILE A 239 6.99 10.11 -14.22
CA ILE A 239 5.75 9.83 -14.96
C ILE A 239 5.69 8.35 -15.36
N GLU A 240 6.79 7.82 -15.89
CA GLU A 240 6.94 6.42 -16.27
C GLU A 240 6.76 5.50 -15.06
N ARG A 241 7.49 5.76 -13.97
CA ARG A 241 7.33 4.99 -12.73
C ARG A 241 5.90 5.03 -12.22
N ALA A 242 5.24 6.19 -12.21
CA ALA A 242 3.84 6.28 -11.79
C ALA A 242 2.91 5.46 -12.70
N PHE A 243 3.11 5.54 -14.02
CA PHE A 243 2.33 4.78 -14.98
C PHE A 243 2.53 3.27 -14.87
N GLU A 244 3.77 2.79 -14.74
CA GLU A 244 4.09 1.36 -14.73
C GLU A 244 3.82 0.69 -13.37
N SER A 245 4.06 1.40 -12.26
CA SER A 245 3.88 0.81 -10.93
C SER A 245 2.44 0.88 -10.40
N LEU A 246 1.67 1.89 -10.83
CA LEU A 246 0.31 2.11 -10.32
C LEU A 246 -0.75 2.03 -11.44
N GLY A 247 -0.43 2.41 -12.67
CA GLY A 247 -1.41 2.52 -13.76
C GLY A 247 -2.50 3.57 -13.46
N LYS A 248 -3.74 3.27 -13.86
CA LYS A 248 -4.91 4.13 -13.59
C LYS A 248 -5.26 4.11 -12.09
N GLN A 249 -5.34 5.27 -11.46
CA GLN A 249 -5.59 5.42 -10.02
C GLN A 249 -6.80 6.31 -9.75
N ARG A 250 -7.54 6.03 -8.67
CA ARG A 250 -8.64 6.89 -8.23
C ARG A 250 -8.12 8.05 -7.39
N ASP A 251 -8.75 9.21 -7.53
CA ASP A 251 -8.58 10.30 -6.56
C ASP A 251 -9.21 9.91 -5.22
N ASN A 252 -8.37 9.54 -4.26
CA ASN A 252 -8.81 9.15 -2.93
C ASN A 252 -9.20 10.32 -2.03
N ILE A 253 -8.80 11.56 -2.36
CA ILE A 253 -9.15 12.74 -1.56
C ILE A 253 -10.57 13.18 -1.89
N THR A 254 -10.87 13.36 -3.17
CA THR A 254 -12.22 13.73 -3.62
C THR A 254 -13.21 12.57 -3.42
N GLY A 255 -12.73 11.34 -3.60
CA GLY A 255 -13.56 10.16 -3.48
C GLY A 255 -14.37 9.86 -4.75
N GLY A 256 -15.59 9.31 -4.59
CA GLY A 256 -16.47 8.97 -5.72
C GLY A 256 -16.27 7.58 -6.32
N LEU A 257 -16.83 7.34 -7.51
CA LEU A 257 -16.85 6.03 -8.20
C LEU A 257 -17.38 4.87 -7.35
N ILE A 258 -18.32 5.17 -6.44
CA ILE A 258 -19.01 4.17 -5.62
C ILE A 258 -20.18 3.64 -6.42
N ILE A 259 -20.22 2.33 -6.65
CA ILE A 259 -21.33 1.66 -7.33
C ILE A 259 -22.45 1.35 -6.35
N GLY A 260 -23.68 1.38 -6.85
CA GLY A 260 -24.89 1.04 -6.12
C GLY A 260 -25.99 0.65 -7.09
N GLU A 261 -27.17 0.35 -6.59
CA GLU A 261 -28.33 0.07 -7.43
C GLU A 261 -29.50 0.99 -7.10
N THR A 262 -30.40 1.13 -8.07
CA THR A 262 -31.66 1.85 -7.92
C THR A 262 -32.76 1.13 -8.69
N GLY A 263 -34.02 1.33 -8.30
CA GLY A 263 -35.16 0.73 -8.98
C GLY A 263 -35.10 -0.81 -9.01
N SER A 264 -35.22 -1.39 -10.21
CA SER A 264 -35.17 -2.84 -10.44
C SER A 264 -34.02 -3.16 -11.38
N ARG A 265 -32.90 -3.59 -10.80
CA ARG A 265 -31.65 -3.95 -11.49
C ARG A 265 -30.94 -2.83 -12.25
N ASN A 266 -31.26 -1.56 -11.98
CA ASN A 266 -30.52 -0.44 -12.57
C ASN A 266 -29.28 -0.15 -11.71
N VAL A 267 -28.17 0.18 -12.37
CA VAL A 267 -26.88 0.45 -11.74
C VAL A 267 -26.70 1.95 -11.59
N THR A 268 -26.18 2.37 -10.45
CA THR A 268 -25.76 3.74 -10.19
C THR A 268 -24.27 3.78 -9.87
N MET A 269 -23.63 4.90 -10.17
CA MET A 269 -22.28 5.19 -9.74
C MET A 269 -22.17 6.67 -9.38
N SER A 270 -21.61 7.00 -8.22
CA SER A 270 -21.32 8.40 -7.88
C SER A 270 -20.23 8.98 -8.80
N SER A 271 -20.28 10.27 -9.12
CA SER A 271 -19.19 10.96 -9.84
C SER A 271 -17.85 10.83 -9.12
N GLY A 272 -16.74 10.88 -9.85
CA GLY A 272 -15.40 10.82 -9.26
C GLY A 272 -14.31 11.24 -10.24
N THR A 273 -13.05 11.02 -9.89
CA THR A 273 -11.90 11.34 -10.75
C THR A 273 -10.91 10.19 -10.80
N LEU A 274 -10.42 9.90 -12.01
CA LEU A 274 -9.32 8.99 -12.26
C LEU A 274 -8.09 9.75 -12.71
N TRP A 275 -6.92 9.29 -12.30
CA TRP A 275 -5.62 9.76 -12.72
C TRP A 275 -4.95 8.72 -13.60
N GLU A 276 -4.36 9.17 -14.70
CA GLU A 276 -3.39 8.39 -15.46
C GLU A 276 -2.23 9.32 -15.82
N ARG A 277 -1.00 8.90 -15.52
CA ARG A 277 0.19 9.77 -15.59
C ARG A 277 -0.03 11.04 -14.75
N LEU A 278 0.13 12.23 -15.35
CA LEU A 278 -0.13 13.52 -14.70
C LEU A 278 -1.47 14.15 -15.11
N SER A 279 -2.34 13.39 -15.76
CA SER A 279 -3.63 13.87 -16.24
C SER A 279 -4.76 13.32 -15.38
N SER A 280 -5.65 14.21 -14.96
CA SER A 280 -6.90 13.86 -14.27
C SER A 280 -8.06 13.79 -15.25
N PHE A 281 -8.94 12.82 -15.07
CA PHE A 281 -10.15 12.57 -15.86
C PHE A 281 -11.35 12.58 -14.93
N ALA A 282 -12.21 13.58 -15.08
CA ALA A 282 -13.46 13.67 -14.33
C ALA A 282 -14.48 12.71 -14.95
N ILE A 283 -15.07 11.87 -14.11
CA ILE A 283 -16.10 10.91 -14.49
C ILE A 283 -17.43 11.36 -13.88
N SER A 284 -18.43 11.51 -14.73
CA SER A 284 -19.78 11.89 -14.31
C SER A 284 -20.44 10.76 -13.50
N ALA A 285 -21.45 11.12 -12.70
CA ALA A 285 -22.30 10.11 -12.09
C ALA A 285 -23.03 9.31 -13.19
N ILE A 286 -23.31 8.05 -12.90
CA ILE A 286 -24.08 7.14 -13.77
C ILE A 286 -25.36 6.76 -13.03
N ASP A 287 -26.50 6.83 -13.71
CA ASP A 287 -27.76 6.26 -13.28
C ASP A 287 -28.51 5.64 -14.47
N THR A 288 -28.48 4.31 -14.53
CA THR A 288 -29.06 3.58 -15.66
C THR A 288 -30.58 3.42 -15.57
N SER A 289 -31.23 3.93 -14.52
CA SER A 289 -32.69 4.12 -14.54
C SER A 289 -33.12 5.29 -15.42
N GLY A 290 -32.17 6.20 -15.70
CA GLY A 290 -32.29 7.31 -16.62
C GLY A 290 -31.81 6.97 -18.03
N ALA A 291 -30.96 7.85 -18.58
CA ALA A 291 -30.44 7.72 -19.95
C ALA A 291 -29.11 6.96 -20.02
N ASP A 292 -28.44 6.74 -18.88
CA ASP A 292 -27.13 6.09 -18.87
C ASP A 292 -27.25 4.60 -19.14
N THR A 293 -26.20 4.02 -19.72
CA THR A 293 -26.17 2.61 -20.11
C THR A 293 -24.78 2.02 -19.93
N PHE A 294 -24.68 0.69 -19.98
CA PHE A 294 -23.41 -0.02 -19.98
C PHE A 294 -23.39 -1.14 -21.02
N ASP A 295 -22.19 -1.58 -21.37
CA ASP A 295 -21.97 -2.73 -22.23
C ASP A 295 -21.71 -3.99 -21.40
N THR A 296 -22.16 -5.16 -21.87
CA THR A 296 -21.95 -6.43 -21.16
C THR A 296 -21.02 -7.37 -21.92
N TYR A 297 -20.19 -8.11 -21.17
CA TYR A 297 -19.19 -9.02 -21.73
C TYR A 297 -19.12 -10.34 -20.98
N CYS A 298 -19.10 -11.45 -21.72
CA CYS A 298 -18.76 -12.78 -21.23
C CYS A 298 -17.46 -13.25 -21.91
N GLY A 299 -16.42 -13.44 -21.11
CA GLY A 299 -15.07 -13.68 -21.60
C GLY A 299 -14.60 -12.51 -22.47
N THR A 300 -14.23 -12.82 -23.72
CA THR A 300 -13.82 -11.83 -24.74
C THR A 300 -14.95 -11.39 -25.67
N THR A 301 -16.17 -11.90 -25.46
CA THR A 301 -17.33 -11.62 -26.32
C THR A 301 -18.18 -10.52 -25.72
N LYS A 302 -18.53 -9.51 -26.54
CA LYS A 302 -19.55 -8.53 -26.18
C LYS A 302 -20.93 -9.16 -26.36
N ASN A 303 -21.76 -9.16 -25.32
CA ASN A 303 -23.08 -9.76 -25.35
C ASN A 303 -24.16 -8.72 -25.65
N GLU A 304 -24.28 -7.70 -24.81
CA GLU A 304 -25.25 -6.62 -24.98
C GLU A 304 -24.54 -5.27 -25.11
N THR A 305 -25.16 -4.36 -25.84
CA THR A 305 -24.71 -2.97 -26.00
C THR A 305 -25.72 -2.04 -25.38
N ALA A 306 -25.25 -1.04 -24.64
CA ALA A 306 -26.09 0.01 -24.07
C ALA A 306 -27.33 -0.51 -23.31
N THR A 307 -27.12 -1.48 -22.41
CA THR A 307 -28.18 -1.96 -21.51
C THR A 307 -28.35 -1.02 -20.32
N SER A 308 -29.57 -0.95 -19.79
CA SER A 308 -29.93 -0.18 -18.60
C SER A 308 -30.09 -1.04 -17.35
N THR A 309 -30.16 -2.36 -17.49
CA THR A 309 -30.34 -3.30 -16.37
C THR A 309 -29.32 -4.42 -16.42
N TRP A 310 -28.83 -4.84 -15.25
CA TRP A 310 -27.98 -6.02 -15.14
C TRP A 310 -28.79 -7.31 -15.31
N ASP A 311 -28.14 -8.38 -15.78
CA ASP A 311 -28.77 -9.68 -16.04
C ASP A 311 -28.80 -10.53 -14.77
N ASN A 312 -29.99 -11.03 -14.41
CA ASN A 312 -30.22 -11.83 -13.23
C ASN A 312 -30.47 -13.33 -13.52
N LEU A 313 -30.25 -13.77 -14.77
CA LEU A 313 -30.54 -15.13 -15.21
C LEU A 313 -29.30 -15.90 -15.66
N ASN A 314 -28.19 -15.23 -15.98
CA ASN A 314 -27.04 -15.89 -16.59
C ASN A 314 -25.71 -15.58 -15.91
N TYR A 315 -24.75 -16.48 -16.12
CA TYR A 315 -23.33 -16.31 -15.83
C TYR A 315 -22.49 -16.71 -17.04
N CYS A 316 -21.19 -16.42 -17.02
CA CYS A 316 -20.29 -16.77 -18.11
C CYS A 316 -19.60 -18.11 -17.87
N ASN A 317 -20.04 -19.16 -18.55
CA ASN A 317 -19.36 -20.45 -18.50
C ASN A 317 -18.34 -20.55 -19.65
N SER A 318 -17.05 -20.44 -19.33
CA SER A 318 -15.97 -20.64 -20.29
C SER A 318 -16.11 -19.80 -21.58
N GLY A 319 -16.56 -18.54 -21.44
CA GLY A 319 -16.77 -17.60 -22.56
C GLY A 319 -18.13 -17.71 -23.25
N SER A 320 -19.04 -18.55 -22.75
CA SER A 320 -20.43 -18.63 -23.23
C SER A 320 -21.42 -18.27 -22.14
N LEU A 321 -22.41 -17.44 -22.48
CA LEU A 321 -23.48 -17.07 -21.55
C LEU A 321 -24.37 -18.28 -21.28
N THR A 322 -24.54 -18.64 -20.01
CA THR A 322 -25.24 -19.84 -19.57
C THR A 322 -26.23 -19.49 -18.47
N ALA A 323 -27.44 -20.06 -18.54
CA ALA A 323 -28.47 -19.85 -17.52
C ALA A 323 -28.03 -20.40 -16.16
N LEU A 324 -28.38 -19.65 -15.11
CA LEU A 324 -28.22 -20.05 -13.72
C LEU A 324 -29.18 -21.20 -13.39
N SER A 325 -28.74 -22.10 -12.51
CA SER A 325 -29.65 -23.10 -11.94
C SER A 325 -30.49 -22.47 -10.83
N ASN A 326 -31.62 -23.09 -10.54
CA ASN A 326 -32.50 -22.66 -9.44
C ASN A 326 -31.75 -22.47 -8.12
N ASN A 327 -31.98 -21.34 -7.45
CA ASN A 327 -31.36 -20.96 -6.18
C ASN A 327 -29.81 -20.94 -6.24
N ARG A 328 -29.23 -20.33 -7.27
CA ARG A 328 -27.77 -20.14 -7.40
C ARG A 328 -27.40 -18.67 -7.45
N TRP A 329 -26.18 -18.38 -6.99
CA TRP A 329 -25.60 -17.04 -6.97
C TRP A 329 -24.56 -16.89 -8.07
N ALA A 330 -24.40 -15.67 -8.59
CA ALA A 330 -23.35 -15.31 -9.52
C ALA A 330 -22.84 -13.89 -9.26
N VAL A 331 -21.70 -13.57 -9.87
CA VAL A 331 -20.99 -12.30 -9.70
C VAL A 331 -21.02 -11.51 -10.99
N LEU A 332 -21.18 -10.19 -10.91
CA LEU A 332 -21.06 -9.24 -12.01
C LEU A 332 -19.98 -8.22 -11.66
N TRP A 333 -18.97 -8.09 -12.51
CA TRP A 333 -17.83 -7.20 -12.29
C TRP A 333 -18.00 -5.90 -13.07
N PHE A 334 -17.82 -4.77 -12.42
CA PHE A 334 -18.01 -3.45 -13.03
C PHE A 334 -16.70 -2.72 -13.21
N TYR A 335 -16.54 -2.16 -14.42
CA TYR A 335 -15.37 -1.40 -14.82
C TYR A 335 -15.78 -0.04 -15.41
N ILE A 336 -14.94 0.97 -15.20
CA ILE A 336 -15.13 2.32 -15.74
C ILE A 336 -13.93 2.71 -16.63
N GLU A 337 -14.20 3.40 -17.71
CA GLU A 337 -13.20 3.95 -18.63
C GLU A 337 -12.95 5.44 -18.34
N LEU A 338 -11.82 5.97 -18.82
CA LEU A 338 -11.44 7.36 -18.59
C LEU A 338 -12.35 8.38 -19.30
N ASP A 339 -13.08 7.94 -20.33
CA ASP A 339 -14.08 8.72 -21.06
C ASP A 339 -15.51 8.56 -20.50
N GLY A 340 -15.67 7.80 -19.42
CA GLY A 340 -16.96 7.51 -18.78
C GLY A 340 -17.67 6.27 -19.33
N GLY A 341 -17.06 5.52 -20.25
CA GLY A 341 -17.60 4.24 -20.71
C GLY A 341 -17.74 3.24 -19.55
N PHE A 342 -18.93 2.65 -19.40
CA PHE A 342 -19.26 1.77 -18.29
C PHE A 342 -19.48 0.33 -18.78
N ILE A 343 -18.85 -0.62 -18.10
CA ILE A 343 -18.76 -2.01 -18.54
C ILE A 343 -19.11 -2.96 -17.41
N MET A 344 -19.93 -3.96 -17.73
CA MET A 344 -20.22 -5.11 -16.88
C MET A 344 -19.61 -6.37 -17.50
N GLN A 345 -18.78 -7.08 -16.75
CA GLN A 345 -18.23 -8.38 -17.11
C GLN A 345 -18.88 -9.46 -16.25
N TYR A 346 -19.46 -10.48 -16.88
CA TYR A 346 -20.03 -11.62 -16.17
C TYR A 346 -18.95 -12.41 -15.41
N GLY A 347 -19.28 -12.86 -14.21
CA GLY A 347 -18.55 -13.86 -13.45
C GLY A 347 -18.52 -15.21 -14.16
N THR A 348 -17.58 -16.04 -13.77
CA THR A 348 -17.15 -17.25 -14.49
C THR A 348 -17.82 -18.53 -14.02
N ALA A 349 -18.56 -18.47 -12.90
CA ALA A 349 -19.20 -19.61 -12.28
C ALA A 349 -20.53 -19.24 -11.62
N GLN A 350 -21.23 -20.27 -11.13
CA GLN A 350 -22.42 -20.15 -10.30
C GLN A 350 -22.20 -20.89 -8.97
N TYR A 351 -22.79 -20.39 -7.89
CA TYR A 351 -22.47 -20.81 -6.52
C TYR A 351 -23.71 -21.24 -5.74
N VAL A 352 -23.53 -22.13 -4.76
CA VAL A 352 -24.60 -22.62 -3.86
C VAL A 352 -24.97 -21.64 -2.75
N SER A 353 -24.14 -20.63 -2.50
CA SER A 353 -24.34 -19.63 -1.46
C SER A 353 -23.65 -18.32 -1.85
N GLU A 354 -24.14 -17.21 -1.30
CA GLU A 354 -23.52 -15.88 -1.43
C GLU A 354 -22.05 -15.88 -1.00
N ALA A 355 -21.75 -16.45 0.17
CA ALA A 355 -20.38 -16.56 0.69
C ALA A 355 -19.41 -17.28 -0.27
N SER A 356 -19.89 -18.25 -1.05
CA SER A 356 -19.05 -18.90 -2.07
C SER A 356 -18.83 -18.01 -3.30
N ALA A 357 -19.81 -17.19 -3.65
CA ALA A 357 -19.70 -16.21 -4.73
C ALA A 357 -18.75 -15.04 -4.36
N GLU A 358 -18.71 -14.63 -3.09
CA GLU A 358 -17.76 -13.62 -2.59
C GLU A 358 -16.29 -14.01 -2.78
N ILE A 359 -16.00 -15.30 -2.89
CA ILE A 359 -14.63 -15.81 -3.10
C ILE A 359 -14.21 -15.70 -4.57
N GLU A 360 -15.15 -15.47 -5.49
CA GLU A 360 -14.80 -15.32 -6.92
C GLU A 360 -13.82 -14.15 -7.10
N GLY A 361 -12.69 -14.44 -7.75
CA GLY A 361 -11.72 -13.42 -8.18
C GLY A 361 -12.12 -12.77 -9.50
N THR A 362 -11.47 -11.66 -9.84
CA THR A 362 -11.74 -10.96 -11.11
C THR A 362 -11.51 -11.90 -12.31
N PRO A 363 -12.37 -11.89 -13.34
CA PRO A 363 -12.20 -12.74 -14.51
C PRO A 363 -10.85 -12.48 -15.19
N SER A 364 -10.09 -13.54 -15.45
CA SER A 364 -8.77 -13.44 -16.12
C SER A 364 -8.87 -13.33 -17.64
N THR A 365 -9.96 -13.82 -18.22
CA THR A 365 -10.25 -13.75 -19.65
C THR A 365 -11.23 -12.61 -19.92
N VAL A 366 -10.70 -11.45 -20.28
CA VAL A 366 -11.47 -10.23 -20.58
C VAL A 366 -11.03 -9.63 -21.91
N THR A 367 -11.81 -8.68 -22.44
CA THR A 367 -11.47 -8.00 -23.69
C THR A 367 -10.27 -7.06 -23.56
N ASN A 368 -9.60 -6.78 -24.69
CA ASN A 368 -8.55 -5.76 -24.75
C ASN A 368 -9.03 -4.37 -24.30
N ARG A 369 -10.32 -4.07 -24.47
CA ARG A 369 -10.97 -2.85 -23.98
C ARG A 369 -10.85 -2.76 -22.45
N VAL A 370 -11.27 -3.81 -21.74
CA VAL A 370 -11.16 -3.89 -20.28
C VAL A 370 -9.71 -3.80 -19.80
N ILE A 371 -8.78 -4.47 -20.49
CA ILE A 371 -7.34 -4.48 -20.12
C ILE A 371 -6.70 -3.11 -20.30
N ALA A 372 -6.94 -2.44 -21.43
CA ALA A 372 -6.21 -1.24 -21.81
C ALA A 372 -6.88 0.06 -21.33
N GLN A 373 -8.20 0.10 -21.33
CA GLN A 373 -8.97 1.35 -21.18
C GLN A 373 -9.70 1.45 -19.84
N SER A 374 -9.98 0.32 -19.18
CA SER A 374 -10.88 0.31 -18.03
C SER A 374 -10.15 0.11 -16.69
N LYS A 375 -10.82 0.50 -15.61
CA LYS A 375 -10.43 0.27 -14.22
C LYS A 375 -11.57 -0.44 -13.51
N LEU A 376 -11.24 -1.50 -12.77
CA LEU A 376 -12.22 -2.18 -11.91
C LEU A 376 -12.69 -1.23 -10.80
N ILE A 377 -14.00 -1.13 -10.61
CA ILE A 377 -14.61 -0.29 -9.55
C ILE A 377 -15.41 -1.09 -8.52
N GLY A 378 -15.86 -2.31 -8.85
CA GLY A 378 -16.52 -3.17 -7.88
C GLY A 378 -17.21 -4.37 -8.50
N ARG A 379 -18.06 -5.03 -7.71
CA ARG A 379 -18.88 -6.16 -8.15
C ARG A 379 -20.25 -6.17 -7.49
N PHE A 380 -21.21 -6.79 -8.16
CA PHE A 380 -22.51 -7.17 -7.60
C PHE A 380 -22.56 -8.69 -7.46
N ILE A 381 -23.18 -9.16 -6.39
CA ILE A 381 -23.51 -10.56 -6.16
C ILE A 381 -25.03 -10.66 -6.10
N PHE A 382 -25.61 -11.59 -6.84
CA PHE A 382 -27.06 -11.74 -6.94
C PHE A 382 -27.45 -13.21 -7.00
N GLN A 383 -28.66 -13.52 -6.54
CA GLN A 383 -29.29 -14.83 -6.72
C GLN A 383 -30.12 -14.85 -8.00
N GLU A 384 -30.22 -16.01 -8.67
CA GLU A 384 -31.05 -16.18 -9.87
C GLU A 384 -32.46 -15.57 -9.68
N SER A 385 -32.90 -14.82 -10.69
CA SER A 385 -34.20 -14.14 -10.74
C SER A 385 -34.42 -13.04 -9.69
N ALA A 386 -33.42 -12.68 -8.89
CA ALA A 386 -33.51 -11.56 -7.95
C ALA A 386 -33.71 -10.22 -8.68
N SER A 387 -34.51 -9.32 -8.10
CA SER A 387 -34.75 -7.97 -8.62
C SER A 387 -33.73 -6.93 -8.15
N THR A 388 -32.94 -7.29 -7.15
CA THR A 388 -31.94 -6.48 -6.44
C THR A 388 -30.71 -7.35 -6.19
N ALA A 389 -29.53 -6.74 -6.16
CA ALA A 389 -28.31 -7.43 -5.78
C ALA A 389 -28.37 -7.78 -4.29
N GLU A 390 -27.85 -8.95 -3.92
CA GLU A 390 -27.71 -9.36 -2.52
C GLU A 390 -26.58 -8.58 -1.83
N SER A 391 -25.46 -8.43 -2.55
CA SER A 391 -24.29 -7.67 -2.09
C SER A 391 -23.73 -6.80 -3.21
N ILE A 392 -23.34 -5.57 -2.84
CA ILE A 392 -22.70 -4.59 -3.72
C ILE A 392 -21.42 -4.12 -3.05
N GLU A 393 -20.29 -4.42 -3.69
CA GLU A 393 -18.97 -4.16 -3.14
C GLU A 393 -18.16 -3.27 -4.08
N THR A 394 -17.62 -2.19 -3.54
CA THR A 394 -16.77 -1.26 -4.29
C THR A 394 -15.31 -1.47 -3.88
N VAL A 395 -14.40 -1.67 -4.84
CA VAL A 395 -12.96 -1.96 -4.55
C VAL A 395 -12.27 -0.90 -3.69
N PHE A 396 -12.80 0.31 -3.64
CA PHE A 396 -12.24 1.44 -2.89
C PHE A 396 -12.75 1.54 -1.45
N ALA A 397 -13.89 0.93 -1.14
CA ALA A 397 -14.57 1.04 0.16
C ALA A 397 -14.52 -0.26 0.96
N THR A 398 -14.48 -1.41 0.26
CA THR A 398 -14.51 -2.74 0.86
C THR A 398 -13.37 -3.58 0.29
N THR A 399 -12.48 -4.08 1.14
CA THR A 399 -11.60 -5.19 0.77
C THR A 399 -12.49 -6.40 0.53
N PHE A 400 -12.36 -7.08 -0.61
CA PHE A 400 -13.06 -8.34 -0.87
C PHE A 400 -12.58 -9.40 0.14
N ALA A 401 -13.27 -9.50 1.26
CA ALA A 401 -13.00 -10.47 2.30
C ALA A 401 -14.17 -11.45 2.27
N GLY A 402 -13.91 -12.69 1.84
CA GLY A 402 -14.93 -13.74 1.92
C GLY A 402 -15.41 -13.90 3.36
N ALA A 403 -16.71 -14.15 3.53
CA ALA A 403 -17.36 -14.29 4.82
C ALA A 403 -16.49 -15.01 5.86
N VAL A 404 -16.06 -14.27 6.89
CA VAL A 404 -15.40 -14.85 8.05
C VAL A 404 -16.46 -15.62 8.82
N VAL A 405 -16.25 -16.93 8.96
CA VAL A 405 -17.14 -17.80 9.73
C VAL A 405 -17.17 -17.33 11.19
N THR A 406 -18.22 -16.59 11.54
CA THR A 406 -18.43 -15.94 12.86
C THR A 406 -19.27 -16.80 13.79
N ASP A 407 -19.94 -17.82 13.24
CA ASP A 407 -20.67 -18.85 13.97
C ASP A 407 -20.12 -20.23 13.59
N HIS A 408 -19.87 -21.07 14.60
CA HIS A 408 -19.36 -22.43 14.42
C HIS A 408 -20.33 -23.29 13.57
N GLY A 409 -21.62 -22.92 13.53
CA GLY A 409 -22.63 -23.55 12.67
C GLY A 409 -22.37 -23.41 11.17
N ASN A 410 -21.52 -22.47 10.75
CA ASN A 410 -21.24 -22.18 9.33
C ASN A 410 -20.01 -22.90 8.78
N LEU A 411 -19.35 -23.76 9.57
CA LEU A 411 -18.24 -24.61 9.12
C LEU A 411 -18.79 -25.83 8.37
N ALA A 412 -18.34 -26.02 7.12
CA ALA A 412 -18.56 -27.29 6.41
C ALA A 412 -17.88 -28.43 7.18
N GLY A 413 -18.59 -29.55 7.37
CA GLY A 413 -18.09 -30.70 8.14
C GLY A 413 -18.49 -30.70 9.62
N LEU A 414 -19.43 -29.85 10.07
CA LEU A 414 -19.95 -29.87 11.45
C LEU A 414 -20.54 -31.23 11.87
N SER A 415 -21.08 -31.98 10.91
CA SER A 415 -21.61 -33.33 11.12
C SER A 415 -20.57 -34.43 10.96
N ASP A 416 -19.34 -34.09 10.57
CA ASP A 416 -18.30 -35.07 10.33
C ASP A 416 -17.77 -35.55 11.67
N ASP A 417 -17.70 -36.87 11.82
CA ASP A 417 -17.19 -37.52 13.03
C ASP A 417 -15.73 -37.95 12.81
N ASP A 418 -14.89 -36.97 12.49
CA ASP A 418 -13.45 -37.13 12.23
C ASP A 418 -12.63 -37.21 13.53
N HIS A 419 -13.22 -36.84 14.67
CA HIS A 419 -12.61 -36.91 15.99
C HIS A 419 -13.05 -38.16 16.75
N THR A 420 -12.62 -39.33 16.27
CA THR A 420 -12.94 -40.65 16.85
C THR A 420 -12.49 -40.88 18.30
N GLN A 421 -11.73 -39.94 18.87
CA GLN A 421 -11.17 -40.00 20.23
C GLN A 421 -12.18 -39.69 21.36
N TYR A 422 -13.35 -39.11 21.06
CA TYR A 422 -14.32 -38.71 22.07
C TYR A 422 -15.56 -39.61 22.07
N VAL A 423 -16.22 -39.80 23.22
CA VAL A 423 -17.55 -40.42 23.23
C VAL A 423 -18.60 -39.47 22.68
N LEU A 424 -19.56 -40.00 21.93
CA LEU A 424 -20.65 -39.20 21.35
C LEU A 424 -21.75 -38.96 22.39
N ALA A 425 -22.32 -37.75 22.41
CA ALA A 425 -23.38 -37.38 23.33
C ALA A 425 -24.68 -38.19 23.12
N ASP A 426 -24.88 -38.74 21.92
CA ASP A 426 -25.99 -39.63 21.58
C ASP A 426 -25.80 -41.07 22.09
N GLY A 427 -24.62 -41.38 22.66
CA GLY A 427 -24.28 -42.69 23.23
C GLY A 427 -24.03 -43.79 22.20
N THR A 428 -23.94 -43.48 20.91
CA THR A 428 -23.78 -44.50 19.85
C THR A 428 -22.36 -45.07 19.76
N ARG A 429 -21.37 -44.40 20.35
CA ARG A 429 -19.97 -44.85 20.36
C ARG A 429 -19.66 -45.69 21.61
N ALA A 430 -19.34 -46.97 21.38
CA ALA A 430 -18.92 -47.88 22.43
C ALA A 430 -17.49 -47.60 22.92
N LEU A 431 -17.25 -47.82 24.22
CA LEU A 431 -15.90 -47.90 24.78
C LEU A 431 -15.33 -49.29 24.46
N THR A 432 -14.29 -49.37 23.63
CA THR A 432 -13.74 -50.65 23.13
C THR A 432 -12.57 -51.21 23.94
N ALA A 433 -12.20 -50.54 25.04
CA ALA A 433 -11.10 -50.92 25.93
C ALA A 433 -11.51 -50.75 27.41
N ASN A 434 -10.63 -51.13 28.34
CA ASN A 434 -10.83 -50.85 29.76
C ASN A 434 -10.48 -49.38 30.04
N TRP A 435 -11.44 -48.61 30.56
CA TRP A 435 -11.24 -47.21 30.91
C TRP A 435 -11.00 -47.08 32.41
N ASP A 436 -9.93 -46.36 32.77
CA ASP A 436 -9.63 -45.96 34.13
C ASP A 436 -9.90 -44.46 34.27
N ALA A 437 -10.87 -44.08 35.12
CA ALA A 437 -11.17 -42.69 35.43
C ALA A 437 -10.15 -42.09 36.43
N GLY A 438 -9.14 -42.84 36.84
CA GLY A 438 -8.11 -42.40 37.77
C GLY A 438 -8.72 -42.06 39.14
N SER A 439 -8.34 -40.90 39.68
CA SER A 439 -8.84 -40.41 40.97
C SER A 439 -10.13 -39.58 40.86
N PHE A 440 -10.83 -39.63 39.73
CA PHE A 440 -12.07 -38.87 39.49
C PHE A 440 -13.32 -39.72 39.71
N ASP A 441 -14.38 -39.09 40.22
CA ASP A 441 -15.69 -39.74 40.42
C ASP A 441 -16.47 -39.81 39.10
N ILE A 442 -17.11 -40.97 38.83
CA ILE A 442 -18.13 -41.10 37.79
C ILE A 442 -19.52 -41.00 38.43
N THR A 443 -20.22 -39.89 38.20
CA THR A 443 -21.61 -39.71 38.68
C THR A 443 -22.59 -40.09 37.58
N ALA A 444 -23.34 -41.17 37.77
CA ALA A 444 -24.39 -41.59 36.84
C ALA A 444 -25.67 -41.96 37.60
N THR A 445 -26.82 -41.74 36.98
CA THR A 445 -28.12 -42.16 37.53
C THR A 445 -28.30 -43.68 37.50
N ARG A 446 -27.61 -44.37 36.58
CA ARG A 446 -27.67 -45.82 36.41
C ARG A 446 -26.38 -46.37 35.81
N PHE A 447 -25.83 -47.40 36.45
CA PHE A 447 -24.84 -48.31 35.87
C PHE A 447 -25.53 -49.65 35.59
N VAL A 448 -25.35 -50.19 34.38
CA VAL A 448 -25.87 -51.52 34.00
C VAL A 448 -24.67 -52.37 33.60
N ALA A 449 -24.48 -53.51 34.26
CA ALA A 449 -23.62 -54.57 33.75
C ALA A 449 -24.45 -55.43 32.80
N ASP A 450 -24.01 -55.56 31.55
CA ASP A 450 -24.66 -56.37 30.53
C ASP A 450 -24.12 -57.81 30.46
N ASP A 451 -22.99 -58.09 31.13
CA ASP A 451 -22.43 -59.42 31.30
C ASP A 451 -22.84 -60.04 32.64
N ALA A 452 -23.56 -61.15 32.57
CA ALA A 452 -24.01 -61.94 33.72
C ALA A 452 -22.86 -62.58 34.53
N THR A 453 -21.63 -62.55 34.00
CA THR A 453 -20.42 -63.04 34.65
C THR A 453 -19.55 -61.93 35.24
N ALA A 454 -19.94 -60.66 35.10
CA ALA A 454 -19.21 -59.52 35.63
C ALA A 454 -19.16 -59.56 37.17
N THR A 455 -18.00 -59.91 37.72
CA THR A 455 -17.72 -59.87 39.16
C THR A 455 -17.34 -58.44 39.56
N THR A 456 -18.33 -57.59 39.78
CA THR A 456 -18.06 -56.23 40.29
C THR A 456 -17.69 -56.30 41.78
N SER A 457 -16.41 -56.07 42.11
CA SER A 457 -15.99 -55.80 43.48
C SER A 457 -16.09 -54.31 43.76
N LEU A 458 -17.25 -53.82 44.22
CA LEU A 458 -17.37 -52.45 44.73
C LEU A 458 -16.85 -52.44 46.18
N GLN A 459 -15.57 -52.09 46.35
CA GLN A 459 -14.84 -52.34 47.60
C GLN A 459 -15.19 -51.38 48.76
N ALA A 460 -15.94 -50.30 48.48
CA ALA A 460 -16.31 -49.29 49.49
C ALA A 460 -17.65 -48.61 49.17
N THR A 461 -18.75 -49.38 49.08
CA THR A 461 -20.07 -48.79 48.83
C THR A 461 -20.69 -48.27 50.14
N SER A 462 -20.84 -46.95 50.29
CA SER A 462 -21.74 -46.39 51.31
C SER A 462 -23.15 -46.27 50.72
N VAL A 463 -24.04 -47.22 51.03
CA VAL A 463 -25.43 -47.15 50.57
C VAL A 463 -26.29 -46.49 51.66
N THR A 464 -26.87 -45.33 51.34
CA THR A 464 -27.77 -44.57 52.22
C THR A 464 -29.25 -44.92 52.05
N GLY A 465 -29.59 -45.87 51.15
CA GLY A 465 -30.96 -46.33 50.86
C GLY A 465 -31.10 -47.87 50.78
N ALA A 466 -32.30 -48.35 50.44
CA ALA A 466 -32.56 -49.79 50.32
C ALA A 466 -31.87 -50.39 49.08
N ILE A 467 -31.15 -51.50 49.29
CA ILE A 467 -30.51 -52.27 48.22
C ILE A 467 -31.48 -53.35 47.75
N SER A 468 -31.89 -53.31 46.48
CA SER A 468 -32.69 -54.37 45.85
C SER A 468 -31.78 -55.27 45.02
N ILE A 469 -31.47 -56.46 45.54
CA ILE A 469 -30.68 -57.48 44.85
C ILE A 469 -31.66 -58.51 44.30
N LEU A 470 -31.87 -58.51 42.99
CA LEU A 470 -32.72 -59.48 42.31
C LEU A 470 -31.83 -60.41 41.47
N GLY A 471 -31.67 -61.66 41.90
CA GLY A 471 -30.92 -62.69 41.16
C GLY A 471 -30.70 -63.99 41.94
N GLU A 472 -31.08 -65.13 41.35
CA GLU A 472 -31.25 -66.46 41.96
C GLU A 472 -29.97 -67.26 42.28
N TYR A 473 -28.77 -66.66 42.22
CA TYR A 473 -27.52 -67.41 42.43
C TYR A 473 -26.65 -66.85 43.56
N PHE A 474 -27.15 -66.91 44.79
CA PHE A 474 -26.35 -66.77 46.01
C PHE A 474 -26.33 -68.07 46.82
N THR A 475 -25.91 -69.18 46.23
CA THR A 475 -25.78 -70.47 46.94
C THR A 475 -24.66 -70.50 48.00
N ASN A 476 -23.83 -69.46 48.12
CA ASN A 476 -22.72 -69.40 49.08
C ASN A 476 -22.66 -68.14 49.97
N PHE A 477 -23.69 -67.27 49.93
CA PHE A 477 -23.78 -66.13 50.86
C PHE A 477 -23.94 -66.59 52.32
N THR A 478 -24.49 -67.79 52.53
CA THR A 478 -24.76 -68.38 53.84
C THR A 478 -23.51 -68.71 54.65
N THR A 479 -22.33 -68.88 54.04
CA THR A 479 -21.10 -69.30 54.76
C THR A 479 -20.23 -68.13 55.19
N TYR A 480 -20.10 -67.11 54.34
CA TYR A 480 -19.32 -65.90 54.67
C TYR A 480 -20.09 -64.93 55.58
N VAL A 481 -21.41 -64.83 55.43
CA VAL A 481 -22.24 -63.99 56.31
C VAL A 481 -22.49 -64.65 57.66
N ARG A 482 -22.64 -65.98 57.74
CA ARG A 482 -22.70 -66.67 59.06
C ARG A 482 -21.46 -66.44 59.92
N SER A 483 -20.25 -66.40 59.33
CA SER A 483 -19.03 -66.25 60.13
C SER A 483 -18.84 -64.84 60.70
N LEU A 484 -19.43 -63.81 60.08
CA LEU A 484 -19.39 -62.43 60.59
C LEU A 484 -20.48 -62.13 61.64
N PHE A 485 -21.63 -62.81 61.61
CA PHE A 485 -22.75 -62.54 62.52
C PHE A 485 -22.80 -63.46 63.78
N THR A 486 -21.88 -64.42 63.93
CA THR A 486 -21.84 -65.31 65.11
C THR A 486 -21.05 -64.71 66.30
N ALA A 487 -20.45 -63.52 66.17
CA ALA A 487 -19.62 -62.91 67.22
C ALA A 487 -20.27 -61.75 68.00
N GLY A 488 -21.54 -61.40 67.73
CA GLY A 488 -22.27 -60.35 68.45
C GLY A 488 -23.61 -60.85 68.96
N THR A 489 -23.87 -60.72 70.26
CA THR A 489 -25.12 -61.13 70.90
C THR A 489 -26.32 -60.39 70.31
N GLY A 490 -27.26 -61.12 69.71
CA GLY A 490 -28.62 -60.61 69.48
C GLY A 490 -29.16 -60.84 68.07
N ILE A 491 -29.39 -62.10 67.71
CA ILE A 491 -30.60 -62.63 67.04
C ILE A 491 -30.25 -64.00 66.43
N ASN A 492 -30.95 -65.06 66.85
CA ASN A 492 -30.94 -66.36 66.17
C ASN A 492 -32.38 -66.74 65.82
N ILE A 493 -32.63 -67.07 64.55
CA ILE A 493 -33.94 -67.41 63.99
C ILE A 493 -33.94 -68.91 63.68
N SER A 494 -34.85 -69.68 64.31
CA SER A 494 -35.19 -71.03 63.86
C SER A 494 -36.71 -71.24 63.87
N SER A 495 -37.23 -71.74 62.75
CA SER A 495 -38.62 -72.18 62.52
C SER A 495 -39.75 -71.13 62.64
N GLY A 496 -39.69 -70.09 61.79
CA GLY A 496 -40.93 -69.49 61.25
C GLY A 496 -41.84 -68.70 62.20
N SER A 497 -41.36 -68.21 63.34
CA SER A 497 -42.02 -67.11 64.06
C SER A 497 -41.01 -66.27 64.85
N ILE A 498 -41.25 -64.94 64.89
CA ILE A 498 -40.52 -63.97 65.73
C ILE A 498 -41.36 -63.76 66.99
N SER A 499 -40.90 -64.25 68.14
CA SER A 499 -41.54 -64.04 69.44
C SER A 499 -40.78 -62.97 70.24
N ALA A 500 -41.48 -61.91 70.64
CA ALA A 500 -41.01 -60.97 71.65
C ALA A 500 -41.84 -61.19 72.93
N THR A 501 -41.23 -61.83 73.93
CA THR A 501 -41.79 -61.90 75.29
C THR A 501 -41.33 -60.68 76.08
N LEU A 502 -42.26 -59.77 76.40
CA LEU A 502 -42.18 -58.85 77.53
C LEU A 502 -43.36 -59.20 78.45
N GLY A 503 -43.07 -59.64 79.68
CA GLY A 503 -44.07 -59.69 80.75
C GLY A 503 -44.34 -61.09 81.33
N THR A 504 -43.69 -61.35 82.46
CA THR A 504 -44.01 -62.41 83.42
C THR A 504 -45.40 -62.24 84.05
N SER A 505 -46.11 -63.35 84.26
CA SER A 505 -47.31 -63.60 85.11
C SER A 505 -48.65 -62.94 84.75
N ILE A 506 -49.61 -63.74 84.28
CA ILE A 506 -50.98 -63.72 84.82
C ILE A 506 -51.21 -65.07 85.48
N ASP A 507 -51.59 -65.01 86.75
CA ASP A 507 -51.75 -66.12 87.69
C ASP A 507 -53.00 -66.95 87.36
N ALA A 508 -52.89 -68.26 87.55
CA ALA A 508 -53.89 -69.28 87.21
C ALA A 508 -55.04 -69.35 88.24
N GLY A 509 -55.64 -68.19 88.54
CA GLY A 509 -56.93 -68.09 89.24
C GLY A 509 -58.14 -68.26 88.32
N GLU A 510 -57.91 -68.46 87.02
CA GLU A 510 -58.94 -68.56 85.99
C GLU A 510 -58.71 -69.82 85.16
N ILE A 511 -59.13 -70.99 85.68
CA ILE A 511 -59.95 -71.93 84.91
C ILE A 511 -60.87 -72.65 85.91
N THR A 512 -62.03 -72.09 86.21
CA THR A 512 -63.13 -72.86 86.82
C THR A 512 -64.50 -72.35 86.37
N ALA A 513 -65.08 -73.12 85.44
CA ALA A 513 -66.50 -73.37 85.22
C ALA A 513 -67.43 -72.23 84.77
N GLY A 514 -68.03 -72.42 83.59
CA GLY A 514 -69.47 -72.65 83.59
C GLY A 514 -70.36 -71.90 82.60
N ALA A 515 -69.96 -71.75 81.33
CA ALA A 515 -70.86 -71.90 80.17
C ALA A 515 -70.06 -71.59 78.89
N ILE A 516 -69.78 -72.63 78.12
CA ILE A 516 -69.64 -72.53 76.67
C ILE A 516 -70.91 -73.19 76.14
N ASP A 517 -71.89 -72.36 75.82
CA ASP A 517 -73.19 -72.68 75.25
C ASP A 517 -73.30 -72.09 73.83
N GLY A 518 -73.63 -72.97 72.88
CA GLY A 518 -74.26 -72.66 71.58
C GLY A 518 -73.53 -71.82 70.52
N ASP A 519 -72.88 -70.71 70.88
CA ASP A 519 -72.38 -69.68 69.94
C ASP A 519 -70.85 -69.71 69.72
N ASP A 520 -70.14 -70.63 70.37
CA ASP A 520 -68.74 -70.99 70.03
C ASP A 520 -68.59 -71.64 68.64
N ILE A 521 -69.66 -71.58 67.84
CA ILE A 521 -69.76 -72.07 66.50
C ILE A 521 -70.30 -70.93 65.62
N ASN A 522 -69.37 -70.34 64.87
CA ASN A 522 -69.54 -69.49 63.69
C ASN A 522 -69.81 -67.99 63.87
N SER A 523 -68.81 -67.20 63.47
CA SER A 523 -69.06 -65.93 62.80
C SER A 523 -68.25 -65.69 61.53
N ASN A 524 -67.73 -66.72 60.82
CA ASN A 524 -67.26 -66.45 59.46
C ASN A 524 -67.27 -67.52 58.35
N ILE A 525 -67.48 -68.84 58.54
CA ILE A 525 -67.57 -69.74 57.37
C ILE A 525 -68.50 -70.97 57.60
N ALA A 526 -69.80 -70.72 57.80
CA ALA A 526 -70.91 -71.57 57.32
C ALA A 526 -72.25 -70.83 57.49
N GLY A 527 -73.05 -70.79 56.42
CA GLY A 527 -74.41 -70.23 56.41
C GLY A 527 -74.53 -69.16 55.34
N SER A 528 -75.03 -69.50 54.15
CA SER A 528 -76.47 -69.54 53.84
C SER A 528 -77.03 -68.14 53.61
N HIS A 529 -77.95 -68.04 52.64
CA HIS A 529 -78.77 -66.86 52.40
C HIS A 529 -78.07 -65.67 51.71
N LEU A 530 -77.90 -65.79 50.39
CA LEU A 530 -78.57 -64.78 49.58
C LEU A 530 -79.80 -65.40 48.89
N THR A 531 -80.81 -65.70 49.70
CA THR A 531 -82.18 -65.61 49.23
C THR A 531 -82.82 -64.49 50.04
N LEU A 532 -82.94 -63.32 49.40
CA LEU A 532 -83.90 -62.33 49.81
C LEU A 532 -85.28 -62.95 49.62
N THR A 533 -86.02 -63.17 50.71
CA THR A 533 -87.48 -63.22 50.62
C THR A 533 -88.07 -62.36 51.70
N SER A 534 -88.67 -61.27 51.22
CA SER A 534 -89.96 -60.73 51.66
C SER A 534 -90.30 -60.88 53.15
N ALA A 535 -90.31 -59.72 53.78
CA ALA A 535 -91.04 -59.38 55.00
C ALA A 535 -92.18 -60.31 55.46
N SER A 536 -92.24 -60.40 56.80
CA SER A 536 -93.44 -60.52 57.65
C SER A 536 -94.01 -61.92 57.96
N PRO A 537 -94.71 -62.08 59.09
CA PRO A 537 -94.37 -63.09 60.09
C PRO A 537 -95.48 -64.12 60.34
N ASP A 538 -95.12 -65.07 61.22
CA ASP A 538 -95.95 -65.70 62.26
C ASP A 538 -96.55 -67.11 62.00
N THR A 539 -96.32 -67.97 63.01
CA THR A 539 -96.63 -69.40 63.21
C THR A 539 -96.10 -70.45 62.23
#